data_AF-A0A6M3ZWG4-F1
#
_entry.id   AF-A0A6M3ZWG4-F1
#
_cell.length_a   1.000
_cell.length_b   1.000
_cell.length_c   1.000
_cell.angle_alpha   90.00
_cell.angle_beta   90.00
_cell.angle_gamma   90.00
#
_symmetry.space_group_name_H-M   'P 1'
#
loop_
_entity.id
_entity.type
_entity.pdbx_description
1 polymer ?
#
loop_
_entity_poly.entity_id
_entity_poly.type
_entity_poly.pdbx_seq_one_letter_code
_entity_poly.pdbx_strand_id
1 'polypeptide(L)'
;MNMTSAPSLLDPDHLPPTQAASAPVNARSLLDLMYDGFYALFMLKNGSAPVDEASFSMKMQKFLGDVERNAKKLDVSPEDVYAAKYAFCASVDEIILRSNFGIRDAWERRPLQLTMFGDQLAGENFFKQLEDLRIRGNAHIQALEVFHMCLLLGFQGKYALEGPEKLNYLTARLGDEIAHLKGKSAGFAPHWARPDAIVNKLRNDVPLWVVASLFAFIAMFAYLGLNWMLTSGTENGLAGYADIVKLAPRTANLTITLP
;
A
#
# COMPACT_ATOMS: atom_id res chain seq x y z
N MET A 1 47.54 -49.38 -11.54
CA MET A 1 46.81 -48.40 -12.38
C MET A 1 45.46 -48.16 -11.72
N ASN A 2 45.38 -47.18 -10.81
CA ASN A 2 44.11 -46.84 -10.14
C ASN A 2 43.40 -45.77 -10.95
N MET A 3 42.24 -46.12 -11.52
CA MET A 3 41.37 -45.13 -12.15
C MET A 3 40.54 -44.43 -11.08
N THR A 4 40.77 -43.14 -10.91
CA THR A 4 39.91 -42.23 -10.15
C THR A 4 38.64 -41.98 -10.94
N SER A 5 37.56 -42.67 -10.58
CA SER A 5 36.19 -42.36 -11.03
C SER A 5 35.69 -41.10 -10.32
N ALA A 6 35.21 -40.12 -11.09
CA ALA A 6 34.57 -38.93 -10.56
C ALA A 6 33.22 -39.27 -9.91
N PRO A 7 32.82 -38.59 -8.81
CA PRO A 7 31.54 -38.84 -8.17
C PRO A 7 30.38 -38.41 -9.09
N SER A 8 29.48 -39.34 -9.39
CA SER A 8 28.29 -39.11 -10.21
C SER A 8 27.16 -38.57 -9.31
N LEU A 9 26.46 -37.53 -9.76
CA LEU A 9 25.41 -36.83 -9.01
C LEU A 9 24.05 -37.56 -8.98
N LEU A 10 23.99 -38.81 -9.47
CA LEU A 10 22.75 -39.56 -9.73
C LEU A 10 22.78 -40.99 -9.15
N ASP A 11 23.42 -41.18 -8.00
CA ASP A 11 23.33 -42.47 -7.27
C ASP A 11 21.91 -42.64 -6.69
N PRO A 12 21.16 -43.70 -7.07
CA PRO A 12 19.80 -43.93 -6.57
C PRO A 12 19.75 -44.35 -5.09
N ASP A 13 20.88 -44.79 -4.53
CA ASP A 13 20.97 -45.38 -3.18
C ASP A 13 21.21 -44.36 -2.06
N HIS A 14 21.30 -43.06 -2.38
CA HIS A 14 21.44 -42.00 -1.38
C HIS A 14 20.21 -41.09 -1.32
N LEU A 15 19.04 -41.66 -0.99
CA LEU A 15 17.91 -40.87 -0.50
C LEU A 15 18.34 -40.20 0.83
N PRO A 16 18.41 -38.85 0.91
CA PRO A 16 18.62 -38.21 2.19
C PRO A 16 17.46 -38.55 3.12
N PRO A 17 17.69 -38.81 4.41
CA PRO A 17 16.60 -39.02 5.36
C PRO A 17 15.66 -37.81 5.28
N THR A 18 14.37 -38.08 5.14
CA THR A 18 13.31 -37.07 5.18
C THR A 18 13.50 -36.22 6.43
N GLN A 19 14.05 -35.02 6.26
CA GLN A 19 14.13 -34.04 7.33
C GLN A 19 12.70 -33.65 7.66
N ALA A 20 12.18 -34.22 8.75
CA ALA A 20 11.04 -33.64 9.45
C ALA A 20 11.39 -32.17 9.71
N ALA A 21 10.53 -31.26 9.25
CA ALA A 21 10.70 -29.81 9.38
C ALA A 21 11.17 -29.44 10.78
N SER A 22 12.47 -29.24 10.93
CA SER A 22 13.07 -28.68 12.13
C SER A 22 12.73 -27.19 12.13
N ALA A 23 12.16 -26.73 13.25
CA ALA A 23 11.90 -25.31 13.46
C ALA A 23 13.15 -24.48 13.08
N PRO A 24 12.98 -23.28 12.51
CA PRO A 24 14.10 -22.46 12.08
C PRO A 24 15.07 -22.26 13.26
N VAL A 25 16.33 -22.66 13.03
CA VAL A 25 17.40 -22.79 14.05
C VAL A 25 17.72 -21.47 14.78
N ASN A 26 17.08 -20.35 14.41
CA ASN A 26 17.20 -19.04 15.05
C ASN A 26 15.88 -18.22 14.99
N ALA A 27 14.72 -18.79 15.33
CA ALA A 27 13.51 -17.97 15.48
C ALA A 27 13.69 -16.96 16.62
N ARG A 28 13.57 -15.66 16.33
CA ARG A 28 13.72 -14.57 17.32
C ARG A 28 12.41 -13.86 17.62
N SER A 29 11.38 -14.09 16.81
CA SER A 29 10.08 -13.47 16.92
C SER A 29 8.95 -14.47 16.65
N LEU A 30 7.74 -14.11 17.08
CA LEU A 30 6.52 -14.83 16.76
C LEU A 30 6.30 -14.93 15.24
N LEU A 31 6.65 -13.88 14.48
CA LEU A 31 6.54 -13.88 13.02
C LEU A 31 7.47 -14.93 12.39
N ASP A 32 8.70 -15.09 12.90
CA ASP A 32 9.64 -16.12 12.41
C ASP A 32 9.10 -17.54 12.65
N LEU A 33 8.47 -17.78 13.80
CA LEU A 33 7.84 -19.07 14.10
C LEU A 33 6.67 -19.36 13.16
N MET A 34 5.98 -18.32 12.69
CA MET A 34 4.82 -18.44 11.80
C MET A 34 5.19 -18.46 10.32
N TYR A 35 6.48 -18.36 9.97
CA TYR A 35 6.95 -18.26 8.59
C TYR A 35 6.42 -19.36 7.67
N ASP A 36 6.51 -20.63 8.07
CA ASP A 36 6.03 -21.76 7.28
C ASP A 36 4.50 -21.70 7.04
N GLY A 37 3.76 -21.21 8.05
CA GLY A 37 2.33 -20.97 7.94
C GLY A 37 2.02 -19.86 6.94
N PHE A 38 2.75 -18.74 6.99
CA PHE A 38 2.58 -17.64 6.04
C PHE A 38 2.98 -18.04 4.61
N TYR A 39 4.00 -18.86 4.46
CA TYR A 39 4.34 -19.45 3.18
C TYR A 39 3.20 -20.34 2.65
N ALA A 40 2.59 -21.17 3.51
CA ALA A 40 1.40 -21.94 3.14
C ALA A 40 0.21 -21.04 2.73
N LEU A 41 -0.03 -19.94 3.45
CA LEU A 41 -1.04 -18.95 3.08
C LEU A 41 -0.76 -18.31 1.71
N PHE A 42 0.50 -17.98 1.44
CA PHE A 42 0.92 -17.45 0.15
C PHE A 42 0.69 -18.45 -0.98
N MET A 43 1.02 -19.73 -0.76
CA MET A 43 0.77 -20.81 -1.71
C MET A 43 -0.72 -21.01 -1.98
N LEU A 44 -1.56 -21.00 -0.94
CA LEU A 44 -3.02 -21.05 -1.05
C LEU A 44 -3.55 -19.89 -1.88
N LYS A 45 -3.12 -18.66 -1.57
CA LYS A 45 -3.53 -17.46 -2.30
C LYS A 45 -3.19 -17.54 -3.78
N ASN A 46 -2.06 -18.16 -4.13
CA ASN A 46 -1.63 -18.35 -5.52
C ASN A 46 -2.28 -19.56 -6.22
N GLY A 47 -3.31 -20.16 -5.63
CA GLY A 47 -4.11 -21.21 -6.26
C GLY A 47 -3.64 -22.64 -5.99
N SER A 48 -2.69 -22.85 -5.08
CA SER A 48 -2.24 -24.21 -4.71
C SER A 48 -3.27 -24.86 -3.78
N ALA A 49 -4.25 -25.55 -4.37
CA ALA A 49 -5.33 -26.19 -3.63
C ALA A 49 -4.82 -27.39 -2.81
N PRO A 50 -5.21 -27.51 -1.53
CA PRO A 50 -5.00 -28.75 -0.78
C PRO A 50 -5.82 -29.90 -1.37
N VAL A 51 -5.25 -31.10 -1.35
CA VAL A 51 -5.90 -32.30 -1.91
C VAL A 51 -7.04 -32.80 -1.00
N ASP A 52 -6.84 -32.72 0.31
CA ASP A 52 -7.79 -33.22 1.32
C ASP A 52 -7.97 -32.20 2.45
N GLU A 53 -9.23 -31.93 2.79
CA GLU A 53 -9.63 -30.97 3.83
C GLU A 53 -9.18 -31.41 5.22
N ALA A 54 -9.51 -32.64 5.61
CA ALA A 54 -9.24 -33.16 6.94
C ALA A 54 -7.72 -33.21 7.23
N SER A 55 -6.94 -33.72 6.28
CA SER A 55 -5.48 -33.76 6.38
C SER A 55 -4.87 -32.36 6.44
N PHE A 56 -5.41 -31.40 5.68
CA PHE A 56 -4.91 -30.02 5.68
C PHE A 56 -5.22 -29.31 7.00
N SER A 57 -6.46 -29.42 7.49
CA SER A 57 -6.89 -28.86 8.78
C SER A 57 -6.06 -29.43 9.93
N MET A 58 -5.85 -30.75 9.97
CA MET A 58 -5.02 -31.40 10.99
C MET A 58 -3.57 -30.91 10.96
N LYS A 59 -2.98 -30.76 9.77
CA LYS A 59 -1.62 -30.20 9.62
C LYS A 59 -1.55 -28.77 10.15
N MET A 60 -2.56 -27.95 9.85
CA MET A 60 -2.59 -26.56 10.31
C MET A 60 -2.74 -26.46 11.83
N GLN A 61 -3.63 -27.25 12.43
CA GLN A 61 -3.80 -27.31 13.88
C GLN A 61 -2.52 -27.78 14.59
N LYS A 62 -1.85 -28.81 14.05
CA LYS A 62 -0.56 -29.29 14.55
C LYS A 62 0.50 -28.20 14.48
N PHE A 63 0.64 -27.53 13.32
CA PHE A 63 1.56 -26.42 13.14
C PHE A 63 1.32 -25.31 14.17
N LEU A 64 0.08 -24.86 14.37
CA LEU A 64 -0.25 -23.85 15.36
C LEU A 64 0.02 -24.29 16.80
N GLY A 65 -0.15 -25.58 17.10
CA GLY A 65 0.26 -26.16 18.37
C GLY A 65 1.78 -26.15 18.56
N ASP A 66 2.56 -26.36 17.50
CA ASP A 66 4.01 -26.32 17.52
C ASP A 66 4.52 -24.87 17.70
N VAL A 67 3.91 -23.91 17.00
CA VAL A 67 4.14 -22.46 17.19
C VAL A 67 3.88 -22.07 18.63
N GLU A 68 2.77 -22.48 19.24
CA GLU A 68 2.47 -22.16 20.64
C GLU A 68 3.55 -22.70 21.60
N ARG A 69 3.97 -23.96 21.41
CA ARG A 69 5.01 -24.56 22.26
C ARG A 69 6.36 -23.86 22.11
N ASN A 70 6.70 -23.41 20.90
CA ASN A 70 7.95 -22.70 20.65
C ASN A 70 7.90 -21.24 21.08
N ALA A 71 6.75 -20.57 20.95
CA ALA A 71 6.56 -19.19 21.42
C ALA A 71 6.67 -19.10 22.94
N LYS A 72 6.19 -20.11 23.68
CA LYS A 72 6.42 -20.23 25.14
C LYS A 72 7.91 -20.30 25.51
N LYS A 73 8.75 -20.92 24.66
CA LYS A 73 10.21 -20.96 24.89
C LYS A 73 10.89 -19.61 24.60
N LEU A 74 10.27 -18.76 23.79
CA LEU A 74 10.71 -17.40 23.48
C LEU A 74 10.11 -16.35 24.43
N ASP A 75 9.44 -16.77 25.51
CA ASP A 75 8.78 -15.89 26.48
C ASP A 75 7.76 -14.91 25.85
N VAL A 76 7.11 -15.34 24.75
CA VAL A 76 6.04 -14.57 24.11
C VAL A 76 4.79 -14.66 24.99
N SER A 77 4.10 -13.54 25.20
CA SER A 77 2.86 -13.48 25.95
C SER A 77 1.83 -14.50 25.43
N PRO A 78 1.16 -15.28 26.29
CA PRO A 78 0.11 -16.21 25.87
C PRO A 78 -1.01 -15.51 25.09
N GLU A 79 -1.25 -14.25 25.40
CA GLU A 79 -2.24 -13.43 24.69
C GLU A 79 -1.81 -13.11 23.26
N ASP A 80 -0.53 -12.78 23.05
CA ASP A 80 0.02 -12.54 21.71
C ASP A 80 -0.04 -13.82 20.86
N VAL A 81 0.29 -14.96 21.47
CA VAL A 81 0.20 -16.26 20.80
C VAL A 81 -1.24 -16.59 20.43
N TYR A 82 -2.20 -16.35 21.33
CA TYR A 82 -3.62 -16.56 21.06
C TYR A 82 -4.10 -15.68 19.89
N ALA A 83 -3.83 -14.38 19.96
CA ALA A 83 -4.26 -13.42 18.95
C ALA A 83 -3.62 -13.72 17.58
N ALA A 84 -2.34 -14.10 17.57
CA ALA A 84 -1.64 -14.50 16.35
C ALA A 84 -2.23 -15.76 15.69
N LYS A 85 -2.49 -16.81 16.49
CA LYS A 85 -3.15 -18.03 16.00
C LYS A 85 -4.54 -17.70 15.44
N TYR A 86 -5.28 -16.83 16.12
CA TYR A 86 -6.61 -16.39 15.72
C TYR A 86 -6.59 -15.66 14.36
N ALA A 87 -5.73 -14.65 14.22
CA ALA A 87 -5.55 -13.88 12.99
C ALA A 87 -5.17 -14.78 11.80
N PHE A 88 -4.28 -15.73 12.03
CA PHE A 88 -3.85 -16.69 11.03
C PHE A 88 -4.98 -17.65 10.61
N CYS A 89 -5.72 -18.23 11.55
CA CYS A 89 -6.87 -19.08 11.24
C CYS A 89 -7.93 -18.32 10.42
N ALA A 90 -8.28 -17.10 10.84
CA ALA A 90 -9.21 -16.25 10.11
C ALA A 90 -8.75 -16.01 8.65
N SER A 91 -7.44 -15.86 8.44
CA SER A 91 -6.86 -15.68 7.11
C SER A 91 -6.90 -16.94 6.25
N VAL A 92 -6.57 -18.11 6.83
CA VAL A 92 -6.67 -19.41 6.14
C VAL A 92 -8.12 -19.64 5.69
N ASP A 93 -9.07 -19.46 6.62
CA ASP A 93 -10.49 -19.67 6.37
C ASP A 93 -11.00 -18.73 5.28
N GLU A 94 -10.68 -17.43 5.36
CA GLU A 94 -11.11 -16.48 4.34
C GLU A 94 -10.58 -16.84 2.94
N ILE A 95 -9.31 -17.23 2.83
CA ILE A 95 -8.71 -17.61 1.54
C ILE A 95 -9.41 -18.84 0.96
N ILE A 96 -9.65 -19.87 1.76
CA ILE A 96 -10.31 -21.11 1.29
C ILE A 96 -11.77 -20.82 0.92
N LEU A 97 -12.50 -20.07 1.74
CA LEU A 97 -13.92 -19.78 1.51
C LEU A 97 -14.17 -18.87 0.30
N ARG A 98 -13.18 -18.04 -0.07
CA ARG A 98 -13.21 -17.20 -1.30
C ARG A 98 -12.65 -17.90 -2.53
N SER A 99 -11.95 -19.01 -2.36
CA SER A 99 -11.37 -19.77 -3.47
C SER A 99 -12.42 -20.58 -4.24
N ASN A 100 -12.00 -21.18 -5.36
CA ASN A 100 -12.78 -22.20 -6.06
C ASN A 100 -12.21 -23.61 -5.83
N PHE A 101 -11.58 -23.86 -4.68
CA PHE A 101 -10.99 -25.16 -4.35
C PHE A 101 -12.05 -26.21 -4.07
N GLY A 102 -11.78 -27.47 -4.44
CA GLY A 102 -12.69 -28.59 -4.19
C GLY A 102 -12.96 -28.85 -2.70
N ILE A 103 -12.09 -28.39 -1.81
CA ILE A 103 -12.25 -28.51 -0.35
C ILE A 103 -13.21 -27.47 0.25
N ARG A 104 -13.60 -26.42 -0.50
CA ARG A 104 -14.33 -25.27 0.03
C ARG A 104 -15.63 -25.64 0.76
N ASP A 105 -16.46 -26.48 0.15
CA ASP A 105 -17.77 -26.85 0.70
C ASP A 105 -17.66 -27.71 1.98
N ALA A 106 -16.59 -28.51 2.07
CA ALA A 106 -16.30 -29.26 3.29
C ALA A 106 -15.76 -28.31 4.39
N TRP A 107 -14.87 -27.39 4.00
CA TRP A 107 -14.25 -26.41 4.90
C TRP A 107 -15.27 -25.45 5.52
N GLU A 108 -16.28 -25.01 4.75
CA GLU A 108 -17.35 -24.13 5.23
C GLU A 108 -18.12 -24.70 6.43
N ARG A 109 -18.24 -26.04 6.51
CA ARG A 109 -18.95 -26.69 7.61
C ARG A 109 -18.16 -26.66 8.91
N ARG A 110 -16.82 -26.66 8.83
CA ARG A 110 -15.92 -26.78 9.99
C ARG A 110 -14.63 -25.96 9.78
N PRO A 111 -14.72 -24.62 9.63
CA PRO A 111 -13.54 -23.79 9.45
C PRO A 111 -12.66 -23.77 10.71
N LEU A 112 -11.41 -23.35 10.57
CA LEU A 112 -10.45 -23.32 11.68
C LEU A 112 -10.89 -22.36 12.79
N GLN A 113 -11.46 -21.20 12.45
CA GLN A 113 -12.02 -20.24 13.40
C GLN A 113 -13.06 -20.89 14.33
N LEU A 114 -13.91 -21.76 13.79
CA LEU A 114 -14.96 -22.42 14.55
C LEU A 114 -14.39 -23.56 15.39
N THR A 115 -13.53 -24.38 14.79
CA THR A 115 -12.98 -25.58 15.46
C THR A 115 -11.98 -25.23 16.56
N MET A 116 -11.17 -24.18 16.38
CA MET A 116 -10.13 -23.76 17.33
C MET A 116 -10.62 -22.73 18.35
N PHE A 117 -11.52 -21.82 17.96
CA PHE A 117 -11.90 -20.66 18.77
C PHE A 117 -13.40 -20.57 19.05
N GLY A 118 -14.22 -21.46 18.46
CA GLY A 118 -15.67 -21.39 18.60
C GLY A 118 -16.28 -20.12 17.98
N ASP A 119 -15.55 -19.43 17.10
CA ASP A 119 -15.97 -18.15 16.53
C ASP A 119 -16.43 -18.32 15.08
N GLN A 120 -17.55 -17.68 14.74
CA GLN A 120 -18.11 -17.65 13.38
C GLN A 120 -17.98 -16.26 12.72
N LEU A 121 -17.58 -15.25 13.49
CA LEU A 121 -17.53 -13.85 13.08
C LEU A 121 -16.08 -13.33 13.01
N ALA A 122 -15.10 -14.17 12.65
CA ALA A 122 -13.71 -13.72 12.69
C ALA A 122 -13.40 -12.59 11.71
N GLY A 123 -14.15 -12.44 10.62
CA GLY A 123 -14.04 -11.30 9.71
C GLY A 123 -14.24 -9.93 10.39
N GLU A 124 -15.04 -9.86 11.45
CA GLU A 124 -15.25 -8.66 12.26
C GLU A 124 -14.35 -8.62 13.50
N ASN A 125 -14.31 -9.76 14.21
CA ASN A 125 -13.61 -9.88 15.49
C ASN A 125 -12.08 -9.78 15.33
N PHE A 126 -11.53 -10.11 14.15
CA PHE A 126 -10.15 -9.78 13.77
C PHE A 126 -9.85 -8.30 14.00
N PHE A 127 -10.69 -7.40 13.50
CA PHE A 127 -10.44 -5.97 13.61
C PHE A 127 -10.70 -5.42 15.01
N LYS A 128 -11.57 -6.06 15.80
CA LYS A 128 -11.75 -5.73 17.22
C LYS A 128 -10.47 -6.07 18.01
N GLN A 129 -9.96 -7.29 17.86
CA GLN A 129 -8.71 -7.70 18.49
C GLN A 129 -7.53 -6.84 18.02
N LEU A 130 -7.45 -6.51 16.73
CA LEU A 130 -6.42 -5.61 16.21
C LEU A 130 -6.45 -4.25 16.92
N GLU A 131 -7.63 -3.65 17.08
CA GLU A 131 -7.75 -2.35 17.76
C GLU A 131 -7.36 -2.45 19.23
N ASP A 132 -7.79 -3.50 19.92
CA ASP A 132 -7.43 -3.74 21.34
C ASP A 132 -5.91 -3.92 21.52
N LEU A 133 -5.23 -4.56 20.57
CA LEU A 133 -3.76 -4.69 20.58
C LEU A 133 -3.09 -3.35 20.27
N ARG A 134 -3.62 -2.56 19.32
CA ARG A 134 -3.08 -1.23 18.98
C ARG A 134 -3.15 -0.26 20.15
N ILE A 135 -4.24 -0.29 20.94
CA ILE A 135 -4.41 0.54 22.14
C ILE A 135 -3.33 0.22 23.18
N ARG A 136 -2.99 -1.06 23.35
CA ARG A 136 -1.98 -1.52 24.32
C ARG A 136 -0.54 -1.39 23.81
N GLY A 137 -0.36 -1.20 22.49
CA GLY A 137 0.87 -0.73 21.88
C GLY A 137 2.07 -1.65 22.08
N ASN A 138 3.15 -1.10 22.66
CA ASN A 138 4.49 -1.71 22.68
C ASN A 138 4.55 -3.12 23.30
N ALA A 139 3.64 -3.45 24.22
CA ALA A 139 3.61 -4.76 24.87
C ALA A 139 3.20 -5.91 23.93
N HIS A 140 2.53 -5.61 22.81
CA HIS A 140 1.92 -6.59 21.91
C HIS A 140 2.41 -6.46 20.46
N ILE A 141 3.61 -5.92 20.25
CA ILE A 141 4.18 -5.70 18.91
C ILE A 141 4.24 -7.00 18.10
N GLN A 142 4.58 -8.11 18.74
CA GLN A 142 4.70 -9.40 18.04
C GLN A 142 3.37 -9.87 17.46
N ALA A 143 2.27 -9.69 18.18
CA ALA A 143 0.94 -9.95 17.65
C ALA A 143 0.57 -8.96 16.54
N LEU A 144 0.82 -7.66 16.73
CA LEU A 144 0.56 -6.64 15.71
C LEU A 144 1.28 -6.93 14.38
N GLU A 145 2.51 -7.42 14.42
CA GLU A 145 3.27 -7.86 13.24
C GLU A 145 2.58 -9.02 12.49
N VAL A 146 2.05 -10.00 13.22
CA VAL A 146 1.30 -11.13 12.64
C VAL A 146 0.00 -10.63 11.98
N PHE A 147 -0.75 -9.76 12.65
CA PHE A 147 -1.96 -9.15 12.07
C PHE A 147 -1.64 -8.35 10.81
N HIS A 148 -0.59 -7.53 10.86
CA HIS A 148 -0.13 -6.77 9.70
C HIS A 148 0.27 -7.70 8.55
N MET A 149 0.97 -8.80 8.82
CA MET A 149 1.32 -9.79 7.81
C MET A 149 0.08 -10.44 7.18
N CYS A 150 -0.96 -10.72 7.97
CA CYS A 150 -2.23 -11.24 7.46
C CYS A 150 -2.91 -10.23 6.50
N LEU A 151 -2.90 -8.94 6.84
CA LEU A 151 -3.43 -7.88 5.97
C LEU A 151 -2.62 -7.76 4.67
N LEU A 152 -1.29 -7.80 4.74
CA LEU A 152 -0.41 -7.79 3.55
C LEU A 152 -0.64 -9.01 2.65
N LEU A 153 -0.95 -10.16 3.24
CA LEU A 153 -1.32 -11.37 2.50
C LEU A 153 -2.75 -11.29 1.94
N GLY A 154 -3.51 -10.25 2.24
CA GLY A 154 -4.78 -9.95 1.58
C GLY A 154 -6.02 -10.34 2.38
N PHE A 155 -5.90 -10.53 3.70
CA PHE A 155 -7.07 -10.61 4.58
C PHE A 155 -7.87 -9.31 4.52
N GLN A 156 -9.17 -9.41 4.29
CA GLN A 156 -10.10 -8.29 4.18
C GLN A 156 -11.14 -8.27 5.30
N GLY A 157 -11.66 -9.44 5.70
CA GLY A 157 -12.75 -9.56 6.66
C GLY A 157 -13.92 -8.64 6.34
N LYS A 158 -14.40 -7.88 7.33
CA LYS A 158 -15.52 -6.92 7.17
C LYS A 158 -15.31 -5.87 6.06
N TYR A 159 -14.06 -5.52 5.72
CA TYR A 159 -13.77 -4.51 4.69
C TYR A 159 -13.99 -5.02 3.25
N ALA A 160 -14.28 -6.31 3.06
CA ALA A 160 -14.66 -6.85 1.77
C ALA A 160 -15.86 -6.13 1.14
N LEU A 161 -16.79 -5.67 1.98
CA LEU A 161 -18.00 -4.96 1.57
C LEU A 161 -17.83 -3.43 1.59
N GLU A 162 -16.96 -2.90 2.44
CA GLU A 162 -16.77 -1.46 2.62
C GLU A 162 -15.80 -0.81 1.60
N GLY A 163 -15.03 -1.62 0.88
CA GLY A 163 -14.11 -1.18 -0.16
C GLY A 163 -12.62 -1.20 0.25
N PRO A 164 -11.70 -1.39 -0.72
CA PRO A 164 -10.29 -1.65 -0.43
C PRO A 164 -9.52 -0.43 0.10
N GLU A 165 -10.01 0.79 -0.15
CA GLU A 165 -9.30 2.01 0.25
C GLU A 165 -9.10 2.12 1.76
N LYS A 166 -10.16 1.85 2.54
CA LYS A 166 -10.10 1.88 4.01
C LYS A 166 -9.12 0.83 4.55
N LEU A 167 -9.16 -0.37 3.97
CA LEU A 167 -8.28 -1.47 4.35
C LEU A 167 -6.81 -1.15 4.04
N ASN A 168 -6.54 -0.59 2.87
CA ASN A 168 -5.20 -0.18 2.47
C ASN A 168 -4.65 0.93 3.39
N TYR A 169 -5.49 1.92 3.71
CA TYR A 169 -5.12 2.97 4.66
C TYR A 169 -4.83 2.39 6.05
N LEU A 170 -5.68 1.52 6.57
CA LEU A 170 -5.47 0.84 7.86
C LEU A 170 -4.18 0.02 7.86
N THR A 171 -3.92 -0.73 6.79
CA THR A 171 -2.72 -1.58 6.65
C THR A 171 -1.45 -0.72 6.64
N ALA A 172 -1.42 0.36 5.85
CA ALA A 172 -0.29 1.28 5.81
C ALA A 172 -0.07 1.95 7.18
N ARG A 173 -1.15 2.41 7.82
CA ARG A 173 -1.08 3.05 9.13
C ARG A 173 -0.57 2.10 10.22
N LEU A 174 -1.02 0.85 10.22
CA LEU A 174 -0.55 -0.18 11.13
C LEU A 174 0.95 -0.45 10.92
N GLY A 175 1.42 -0.50 9.68
CA GLY A 175 2.84 -0.65 9.35
C GLY A 175 3.69 0.50 9.91
N ASP A 176 3.24 1.74 9.77
CA ASP A 176 3.90 2.92 10.34
C ASP A 176 3.93 2.87 11.88
N GLU A 177 2.82 2.46 12.50
CA GLU A 177 2.73 2.31 13.96
C GLU A 177 3.70 1.24 14.48
N ILE A 178 3.75 0.07 13.84
CA ILE A 178 4.71 -1.00 14.17
C ILE A 178 6.15 -0.50 14.01
N ALA A 179 6.47 0.18 12.90
CA ALA A 179 7.79 0.73 12.66
C ALA A 179 8.19 1.78 13.71
N HIS A 180 7.23 2.61 14.14
CA HIS A 180 7.45 3.60 15.19
C HIS A 180 7.70 2.93 16.55
N LEU A 181 6.90 1.92 16.91
CA LEU A 181 7.01 1.17 18.16
C LEU A 181 8.34 0.39 18.27
N LYS A 182 8.82 -0.19 17.16
CA LYS A 182 10.13 -0.86 17.11
C LYS A 182 11.32 0.09 17.23
N GLY A 183 11.08 1.40 17.11
CA GLY A 183 12.14 2.41 17.05
C GLY A 183 12.96 2.33 15.76
N LYS A 184 14.02 3.15 15.66
CA LYS A 184 14.93 3.13 14.51
C LYS A 184 15.59 1.74 14.42
N SER A 185 15.13 0.92 13.48
CA SER A 185 15.83 -0.29 13.07
C SER A 185 17.30 0.05 12.84
N ALA A 186 18.21 -0.79 13.34
CA ALA A 186 19.62 -0.69 13.00
C ALA A 186 19.73 -0.55 11.48
N GLY A 187 20.37 0.53 11.01
CA GLY A 187 20.49 0.82 9.60
C GLY A 187 21.06 -0.39 8.88
N PHE A 188 20.36 -0.88 7.84
CA PHE A 188 20.79 -2.06 7.08
C PHE A 188 22.16 -1.90 6.40
N ALA A 189 22.66 -0.66 6.31
CA ALA A 189 24.01 -0.34 5.83
C ALA A 189 24.55 0.92 6.52
N PRO A 190 25.89 1.13 6.56
CA PRO A 190 26.52 2.34 7.09
C PRO A 190 25.99 3.66 6.49
N HIS A 191 25.42 3.61 5.28
CA HIS A 191 24.82 4.75 4.57
C HIS A 191 23.31 4.55 4.31
N TRP A 192 22.59 3.94 5.25
CA TRP A 192 21.15 3.65 5.10
C TRP A 192 20.25 4.90 4.98
N ALA A 193 20.76 6.09 5.34
CA ALA A 193 20.04 7.33 5.13
C ALA A 193 19.74 7.48 3.63
N ARG A 194 18.47 7.35 3.25
CA ARG A 194 18.05 7.69 1.88
C ARG A 194 18.55 9.11 1.60
N PRO A 195 19.31 9.35 0.51
CA PRO A 195 19.51 10.70 0.01
C PRO A 195 18.11 11.30 -0.13
N ASP A 196 17.85 12.42 0.56
CA ASP A 196 16.53 13.04 0.74
C ASP A 196 15.64 12.83 -0.47
N ALA A 197 14.87 11.73 -0.45
CA ALA A 197 13.86 11.48 -1.43
C ALA A 197 12.78 12.45 -1.02
N ILE A 198 12.73 13.58 -1.71
CA ILE A 198 11.64 14.54 -1.68
C ILE A 198 10.40 13.75 -2.07
N VAL A 199 9.80 13.08 -1.08
CA VAL A 199 8.57 12.34 -1.23
C VAL A 199 7.59 13.40 -1.67
N ASN A 200 7.17 13.22 -2.91
CA ASN A 200 6.33 14.05 -3.74
C ASN A 200 5.15 14.65 -2.96
N LYS A 201 5.43 15.68 -2.16
CA LYS A 201 4.45 16.64 -1.64
C LYS A 201 4.32 17.74 -2.67
N LEU A 202 4.14 17.36 -3.94
CA LEU A 202 3.56 18.22 -4.94
C LEU A 202 2.04 18.29 -4.71
N ARG A 203 1.63 18.58 -3.47
CA ARG A 203 0.37 19.30 -3.28
C ARG A 203 0.72 20.72 -3.68
N ASN A 204 0.60 20.95 -4.98
CA ASN A 204 0.84 22.22 -5.63
C ASN A 204 -0.20 23.20 -5.09
N ASP A 205 0.07 23.81 -3.94
CA ASP A 205 -0.66 24.97 -3.44
C ASP A 205 -0.30 26.12 -4.40
N VAL A 206 -0.88 26.11 -5.61
CA VAL A 206 -0.72 27.21 -6.56
C VAL A 206 -1.34 28.42 -5.88
N PRO A 207 -0.55 29.42 -5.47
CA PRO A 207 -1.08 30.51 -4.69
C PRO A 207 -2.01 31.34 -5.59
N LEU A 208 -3.15 31.77 -5.03
CA LEU A 208 -4.23 32.42 -5.78
C LEU A 208 -3.78 33.62 -6.62
N TRP A 209 -2.69 34.29 -6.24
CA TRP A 209 -2.12 35.40 -6.99
C TRP A 209 -1.60 34.99 -8.38
N VAL A 210 -1.15 33.75 -8.57
CA VAL A 210 -0.69 33.23 -9.87
C VAL A 210 -1.88 33.08 -10.82
N VAL A 211 -3.00 32.55 -10.33
CA VAL A 211 -4.25 32.43 -11.10
C VAL A 211 -4.78 33.81 -11.46
N ALA A 212 -4.77 34.76 -10.50
CA ALA A 212 -5.17 36.13 -10.74
C ALA A 212 -4.27 36.83 -11.80
N SER A 213 -2.96 36.60 -11.74
CA SER A 213 -2.00 37.16 -12.70
C SER A 213 -2.22 36.62 -14.12
N LEU A 214 -2.49 35.32 -14.25
CA LEU A 214 -2.80 34.70 -15.55
C LEU A 214 -4.08 35.27 -16.15
N PHE A 215 -5.14 35.42 -15.33
CA PHE A 215 -6.40 36.03 -15.77
C PHE A 215 -6.22 37.50 -16.19
N ALA A 216 -5.46 38.27 -15.41
CA ALA A 216 -5.15 39.66 -15.75
C ALA A 216 -4.36 39.77 -17.06
N PHE A 217 -3.41 38.87 -17.29
CA PHE A 217 -2.64 38.82 -18.52
C PHE A 217 -3.52 38.52 -19.75
N ILE A 218 -4.39 37.51 -19.65
CA ILE A 218 -5.34 37.18 -20.74
C ILE A 218 -6.29 38.35 -21.01
N ALA A 219 -6.83 38.98 -19.97
CA ALA A 219 -7.71 40.14 -20.11
C ALA A 219 -7.00 41.33 -20.78
N MET A 220 -5.73 41.59 -20.42
CA MET A 220 -4.93 42.64 -21.04
C MET A 220 -4.67 42.37 -22.53
N PHE A 221 -4.35 41.14 -22.90
CA PHE A 221 -4.20 40.76 -24.31
C PHE A 221 -5.50 40.90 -25.10
N ALA A 222 -6.63 40.47 -24.53
CA ALA A 222 -7.94 40.64 -25.15
C ALA A 222 -8.29 42.13 -25.33
N TYR A 223 -8.03 42.97 -24.33
CA TYR A 223 -8.24 44.41 -24.42
C TYR A 223 -7.38 45.06 -25.50
N LEU A 224 -6.08 44.73 -25.55
CA LEU A 224 -5.18 45.25 -26.58
C LEU A 224 -5.63 44.83 -27.98
N GLY A 225 -6.01 43.57 -28.17
CA GLY A 225 -6.52 43.08 -29.44
C GLY A 225 -7.81 43.79 -29.88
N LEU A 226 -8.77 43.96 -28.95
CA LEU A 226 -10.02 44.65 -29.23
C LEU A 226 -9.78 46.13 -29.55
N ASN A 227 -8.93 46.80 -28.77
CA ASN A 227 -8.57 48.19 -29.02
C ASN A 227 -7.90 48.36 -30.37
N TRP A 228 -6.97 47.46 -30.73
CA TRP A 228 -6.29 47.54 -32.01
C TRP A 228 -7.23 47.29 -33.20
N MET A 229 -8.17 46.36 -33.06
CA MET A 229 -9.21 46.11 -34.06
C MET A 229 -10.18 47.31 -34.19
N LEU A 230 -10.58 47.91 -33.06
CA LEU A 230 -11.44 49.09 -33.04
C LEU A 230 -10.75 50.31 -33.64
N THR A 231 -9.49 50.57 -33.31
CA THR A 231 -8.71 51.69 -33.88
C THR A 231 -8.49 51.49 -35.38
N SER A 232 -8.10 50.29 -35.81
CA SER A 232 -7.93 49.99 -37.23
C SER A 232 -9.25 50.11 -38.01
N GLY A 233 -10.36 49.68 -37.40
CA GLY A 233 -11.70 49.85 -37.97
C GLY A 233 -12.13 51.32 -38.03
N THR A 234 -11.79 52.11 -37.00
CA THR A 234 -12.08 53.54 -36.91
C THR A 234 -11.27 54.33 -37.94
N GLU A 235 -9.98 54.05 -38.10
CA GLU A 235 -9.13 54.66 -39.12
C GLU A 235 -9.60 54.33 -40.53
N ASN A 236 -9.96 53.07 -40.81
CA ASN A 236 -10.50 52.67 -42.11
C ASN A 236 -11.87 53.30 -42.41
N GLY A 237 -12.73 53.47 -41.40
CA GLY A 237 -14.03 54.13 -41.55
C GLY A 237 -13.95 55.66 -41.67
N LEU A 238 -13.01 56.29 -40.96
CA LEU A 238 -12.80 57.75 -40.98
C LEU A 238 -11.89 58.20 -42.13
N ALA A 239 -11.08 57.33 -42.73
CA ALA A 239 -10.26 57.65 -43.90
C ALA A 239 -11.10 58.20 -45.08
N GLY A 240 -12.35 57.75 -45.22
CA GLY A 240 -13.29 58.29 -46.20
C GLY A 240 -13.80 59.72 -45.91
N TYR A 241 -13.74 60.17 -44.65
CA TYR A 241 -14.17 61.51 -44.22
C TYR A 241 -13.01 62.49 -43.99
N ALA A 242 -11.79 61.98 -43.81
CA ALA A 242 -10.59 62.79 -43.57
C ALA A 242 -10.24 63.73 -44.74
N ASP A 243 -10.62 63.40 -45.97
CA ASP A 243 -10.33 64.24 -47.15
C ASP A 243 -11.36 65.37 -47.36
N ILE A 244 -12.47 65.37 -46.62
CA ILE A 244 -13.56 66.36 -46.75
C ILE A 244 -13.32 67.59 -45.85
N VAL A 245 -12.55 67.44 -44.77
CA VAL A 245 -12.23 68.54 -43.83
C VAL A 245 -10.78 69.02 -44.04
N LYS A 246 -10.47 69.53 -45.23
CA LYS A 246 -9.31 70.41 -45.42
C LYS A 246 -9.67 71.79 -44.89
N LEU A 247 -9.19 72.15 -43.70
CA LEU A 247 -9.25 73.53 -43.23
C LEU A 247 -8.54 74.41 -44.26
N ALA A 248 -9.21 75.47 -44.72
CA ALA A 248 -8.66 76.42 -45.68
C ALA A 248 -7.29 76.94 -45.21
N PRO A 249 -6.29 77.06 -46.11
CA PRO A 249 -4.94 77.47 -45.75
C PRO A 249 -4.99 78.82 -45.03
N ARG A 250 -4.46 78.85 -43.81
CA ARG A 250 -4.37 80.06 -42.98
C ARG A 250 -3.56 81.10 -43.75
N THR A 251 -4.24 82.12 -44.28
CA THR A 251 -3.60 83.21 -45.04
C THR A 251 -2.58 83.92 -44.15
N ALA A 252 -1.31 83.90 -44.57
CA ALA A 252 -0.24 84.61 -43.91
C ALA A 252 -0.49 86.12 -44.01
N ASN A 253 -0.70 86.78 -42.87
CA ASN A 253 -0.73 88.24 -42.81
C ASN A 253 0.72 88.75 -42.77
N LEU A 254 1.12 89.44 -43.84
CA LEU A 254 2.45 90.04 -43.97
C LEU A 254 2.33 91.52 -43.61
N THR A 255 2.65 91.88 -42.36
CA THR A 255 2.66 93.28 -41.91
C THR A 255 3.94 93.95 -42.42
N ILE A 256 3.81 94.71 -43.50
CA ILE A 256 4.89 95.55 -44.03
C ILE A 256 4.94 96.82 -43.17
N THR A 257 5.97 96.95 -42.35
CA THR A 257 6.29 98.21 -41.67
C THR A 257 7.21 99.02 -42.55
N LEU A 258 6.74 100.16 -43.04
CA LEU A 258 7.56 101.16 -43.74
C LEU A 258 8.34 102.02 -42.71
N PRO A 259 9.56 102.47 -43.05
CA PRO A 259 10.48 103.18 -42.16
C PRO A 259 10.02 104.60 -41.79
#